data_AF-A7TQL3-F1
#
_entry.id   AF-A7TQL3-F1
#
_cell.length_a   1.000
_cell.length_b   1.000
_cell.length_c   1.000
_cell.angle_alpha   90.00
_cell.angle_beta   90.00
_cell.angle_gamma   90.00
#
_symmetry.space_group_name_H-M   'P 1'
#
loop_
_entity.id
_entity.type
_entity.pdbx_description
1 polymer ?
#
loop_
_entity_poly.entity_id
_entity_poly.type
_entity_poly.pdbx_seq_one_letter_code
_entity_poly.pdbx_strand_id
1 'polypeptide(L)'
;MAGFSLINLVSPILPILPEVEVPFEKIPFDDKIVYTISCGLIYLLSQFPLAGIAKEPTTVLDPIYFLRGVFAAEPKTLLEFGVYPIISSALILQLLAGLKIIKVNFKVDKDRELFQSLTKLFAIVQYFILANIFIFSGYYGFDLTPVQILVLNLQLVGAGVFATLLAEVIDKGFGFASGIMAINTLVIATNFVADIFGVTQIKVDEEGHTEPQGSLINLIQGFRAKHRTILESVVNSFNRDYLPNLTS
;
A
#
# COMPACT_ATOMS: atom_id res chain seq x y z
N MET A 1 30.70 10.52 28.69
CA MET A 1 30.77 11.29 27.43
C MET A 1 29.48 11.02 26.68
N ALA A 2 28.54 11.96 26.69
CA ALA A 2 27.26 11.82 26.00
C ALA A 2 27.50 11.80 24.49
N GLY A 3 27.53 10.61 23.90
CA GLY A 3 27.61 10.45 22.46
C GLY A 3 26.41 11.10 21.81
N PHE A 4 26.66 11.87 20.75
CA PHE A 4 25.66 12.50 19.92
C PHE A 4 24.83 11.43 19.20
N SER A 5 23.89 10.79 19.91
CA SER A 5 22.96 9.84 19.32
C SER A 5 21.78 10.62 18.76
N LEU A 6 21.56 10.55 17.44
CA LEU A 6 20.33 11.00 16.76
C LEU A 6 19.04 10.54 17.49
N ILE A 7 19.17 9.45 18.25
CA ILE A 7 18.17 8.83 19.10
C ILE A 7 17.68 9.76 20.24
N ASN A 8 18.53 10.64 20.78
CA ASN A 8 18.14 11.63 21.80
C ASN A 8 17.41 12.84 21.19
N LEU A 9 17.53 13.09 19.88
CA LEU A 9 16.81 14.16 19.18
C LEU A 9 15.32 13.84 19.02
N VAL A 10 14.97 12.55 19.00
CA VAL A 10 13.59 12.07 18.87
C VAL A 10 12.88 11.91 20.21
N SER A 11 13.62 11.82 21.31
CA SER A 11 13.07 11.74 22.68
C SER A 11 11.98 12.78 23.01
N PRO A 12 12.05 14.06 22.59
CA PRO A 12 10.97 15.02 22.83
C PRO A 12 9.71 14.80 21.95
N ILE A 13 9.82 14.07 20.85
CA ILE A 13 8.71 13.81 19.89
C ILE A 13 8.02 12.46 20.18
N LEU A 14 8.70 11.53 20.86
CA LEU A 14 8.15 10.24 21.27
C LEU A 14 6.77 10.33 21.95
N PRO A 15 6.49 11.27 22.87
CA PRO A 15 5.19 11.32 23.56
C PRO A 15 4.02 11.74 22.66
N ILE A 16 4.31 12.34 21.49
CA ILE A 16 3.29 12.86 20.57
C ILE A 16 2.96 11.82 19.49
N LEU A 17 3.87 10.86 19.25
CA LEU A 17 3.66 9.83 18.25
C LEU A 17 2.63 8.80 18.75
N PRO A 18 1.59 8.50 17.97
CA PRO A 18 0.67 7.43 18.32
C PRO A 18 1.43 6.10 18.30
N GLU A 19 1.31 5.33 19.38
CA GLU A 19 1.98 4.06 19.56
C GLU A 19 1.03 3.01 20.12
N VAL A 20 1.16 1.78 19.65
CA VAL A 20 0.11 0.77 19.82
C VAL A 20 0.11 0.01 21.15
N GLU A 21 0.93 0.26 22.17
CA GLU A 21 1.04 -0.64 23.37
C GLU A 21 1.23 -2.16 23.09
N VAL A 22 2.02 -2.81 23.93
CA VAL A 22 2.20 -4.27 23.84
C VAL A 22 1.08 -4.97 24.61
N PRO A 23 0.63 -6.16 24.16
CA PRO A 23 -0.44 -6.85 24.87
C PRO A 23 -0.01 -7.24 26.29
N PHE A 24 -0.86 -6.94 27.28
CA PHE A 24 -0.61 -7.22 28.70
C PHE A 24 -0.48 -8.73 29.00
N GLU A 25 -1.25 -9.54 28.27
CA GLU A 25 -1.23 -10.99 28.37
C GLU A 25 -0.92 -11.64 27.02
N LYS A 26 -0.46 -12.89 27.05
CA LYS A 26 -0.23 -13.65 25.83
C LYS A 26 -1.57 -13.95 25.15
N ILE A 27 -1.77 -13.33 23.99
CA ILE A 27 -2.95 -13.54 23.17
C ILE A 27 -2.98 -15.00 22.67
N PRO A 28 -4.10 -15.73 22.81
CA PRO A 28 -4.25 -17.09 22.33
C PRO A 28 -4.20 -17.15 20.80
N PHE A 29 -3.97 -18.36 20.25
CA PHE A 29 -3.79 -18.54 18.81
C PHE A 29 -5.01 -18.08 17.99
N ASP A 30 -6.22 -18.42 18.43
CA ASP A 30 -7.45 -18.10 17.71
C ASP A 30 -7.68 -16.58 17.61
N ASP A 31 -7.44 -15.85 18.71
CA ASP A 31 -7.55 -14.39 18.73
C ASP A 31 -6.56 -13.73 17.77
N LYS A 32 -5.33 -14.25 17.66
CA LYS A 32 -4.34 -13.73 16.71
C LYS A 32 -4.81 -13.86 15.26
N ILE A 33 -5.57 -14.92 14.93
CA ILE A 33 -6.14 -15.09 13.60
C ILE A 33 -7.15 -13.97 13.36
N VAL A 34 -8.04 -13.74 14.32
CA VAL A 34 -9.09 -12.71 14.23
C VAL A 34 -8.47 -11.32 14.06
N TYR A 35 -7.44 -10.97 14.85
CA TYR A 35 -6.76 -9.69 14.71
C TYR A 35 -6.07 -9.53 13.34
N THR A 36 -5.37 -10.57 12.87
CA THR A 36 -4.67 -10.52 11.58
C THR A 36 -5.67 -10.33 10.42
N ILE A 37 -6.75 -11.10 10.40
CA ILE A 37 -7.80 -11.00 9.38
C ILE A 37 -8.49 -9.65 9.46
N SER A 38 -8.83 -9.19 10.67
CA SER A 38 -9.51 -7.90 10.86
C SER A 38 -8.64 -6.73 10.38
N CYS A 39 -7.34 -6.73 10.70
CA CYS A 39 -6.43 -5.70 10.21
C CYS A 39 -6.32 -5.71 8.67
N GLY A 40 -6.23 -6.90 8.07
CA GLY A 40 -6.21 -7.05 6.61
C GLY A 40 -7.50 -6.56 5.95
N LEU A 41 -8.66 -6.90 6.52
CA LEU A 41 -9.96 -6.43 6.02
C LEU A 41 -10.09 -4.90 6.14
N ILE A 42 -9.70 -4.31 7.26
CA ILE A 42 -9.71 -2.85 7.44
C ILE A 42 -8.79 -2.19 6.41
N TYR A 43 -7.61 -2.76 6.14
CA TYR A 43 -6.70 -2.25 5.12
C TYR A 43 -7.36 -2.30 3.73
N LEU A 44 -7.96 -3.43 3.36
CA LEU A 44 -8.64 -3.58 2.07
C LEU A 44 -9.82 -2.60 1.92
N LEU A 45 -10.61 -2.43 2.98
CA LEU A 45 -11.72 -1.47 3.01
C LEU A 45 -11.26 -0.01 3.00
N SER A 46 -10.00 0.28 3.35
CA SER A 46 -9.45 1.64 3.33
C SER A 46 -9.12 2.14 1.92
N GLN A 47 -9.36 1.35 0.87
CA GLN A 47 -9.17 1.74 -0.54
C GLN A 47 -10.23 2.74 -1.06
N PHE A 48 -10.76 3.61 -0.21
CA PHE A 48 -11.72 4.63 -0.63
C PHE A 48 -11.06 5.66 -1.56
N PRO A 49 -11.79 6.14 -2.58
CA PRO A 49 -11.28 7.16 -3.49
C PRO A 49 -11.01 8.48 -2.73
N LEU A 50 -9.94 9.16 -3.10
CA LEU A 50 -9.55 10.43 -2.47
C LEU A 50 -10.59 11.52 -2.73
N ALA A 51 -10.92 12.29 -1.69
CA ALA A 51 -11.79 13.45 -1.83
C ALA A 51 -11.01 14.63 -2.43
N GLY A 52 -11.59 15.30 -3.43
CA GLY A 52 -11.05 16.52 -4.03
C GLY A 52 -10.29 16.34 -5.34
N ILE A 53 -10.26 15.13 -5.91
CA ILE A 53 -9.71 14.87 -7.25
C ILE A 53 -10.80 15.08 -8.32
N ALA A 54 -10.46 15.78 -9.40
CA ALA A 54 -11.33 15.87 -10.58
C ALA A 54 -11.48 14.48 -11.23
N LYS A 55 -12.71 14.10 -11.61
CA LYS A 55 -12.99 12.81 -12.25
C LYS A 55 -12.46 12.70 -13.68
N GLU A 56 -11.87 13.78 -14.20
CA GLU A 56 -11.34 13.82 -15.56
C GLU A 56 -10.04 13.01 -15.67
N PRO A 57 -9.79 12.38 -16.82
CA PRO A 57 -8.56 11.64 -17.05
C PRO A 57 -7.37 12.61 -16.97
N THR A 58 -6.53 12.44 -15.95
CA THR A 58 -5.31 13.24 -15.81
C THR A 58 -4.36 12.96 -16.98
N THR A 59 -3.73 14.00 -17.52
CA THR A 59 -2.69 13.90 -18.55
C THR A 59 -1.42 13.21 -18.06
N VAL A 60 -1.21 13.18 -16.74
CA VAL A 60 -0.02 12.61 -16.10
C VAL A 60 -0.23 11.13 -15.84
N LEU A 61 0.60 10.30 -16.50
CA LEU A 61 0.65 8.86 -16.26
C LEU A 61 1.17 8.55 -14.86
N ASP A 62 0.76 7.42 -14.32
CA ASP A 62 1.12 6.97 -12.99
C ASP A 62 2.62 6.67 -12.87
N PRO A 63 3.40 7.44 -12.08
CA PRO A 63 4.84 7.28 -12.00
C PRO A 63 5.27 6.01 -11.24
N ILE A 64 4.38 5.44 -10.42
CA ILE A 64 4.70 4.29 -9.56
C ILE A 64 3.93 3.03 -9.94
N TYR A 65 3.37 2.96 -11.15
CA TYR A 65 2.55 1.85 -11.62
C TYR A 65 3.15 0.46 -11.31
N PHE A 66 4.42 0.25 -11.64
CA PHE A 66 5.13 -1.02 -11.42
C PHE A 66 5.42 -1.33 -9.94
N LEU A 67 5.40 -0.32 -9.08
CA LEU A 67 5.66 -0.44 -7.64
C LEU A 67 4.40 -0.68 -6.83
N ARG A 68 3.21 -0.43 -7.41
CA ARG A 68 1.92 -0.49 -6.71
C ARG A 68 1.64 -1.85 -6.09
N GLY A 69 1.81 -2.92 -6.88
CA GLY A 69 1.61 -4.29 -6.41
C GLY A 69 2.57 -4.68 -5.28
N VAL A 70 3.82 -4.21 -5.33
CA VAL A 70 4.86 -4.55 -4.34
C VAL A 70 4.65 -3.82 -3.01
N PHE A 71 4.07 -2.63 -3.05
CA PHE A 71 3.85 -1.79 -1.87
C PHE A 71 2.40 -1.74 -1.43
N ALA A 72 1.55 -2.66 -1.90
CA ALA A 72 0.14 -2.70 -1.52
C ALA A 72 -0.58 -1.36 -1.69
N ALA A 73 -0.26 -0.65 -2.77
CA ALA A 73 -0.65 0.74 -2.99
C ALA A 73 -1.65 0.83 -4.16
N GLU A 74 -2.72 1.60 -3.98
CA GLU A 74 -3.81 1.71 -4.97
C GLU A 74 -3.95 3.15 -5.48
N PRO A 75 -3.98 3.36 -6.82
CA PRO A 75 -3.97 4.70 -7.40
C PRO A 75 -5.25 5.47 -7.06
N LYS A 76 -5.10 6.76 -6.75
CA LYS A 76 -6.20 7.69 -6.47
C LYS A 76 -7.07 7.28 -5.26
N THR A 77 -6.52 6.49 -4.35
CA THR A 77 -7.17 6.07 -3.10
C THR A 77 -6.44 6.62 -1.88
N LEU A 78 -7.04 6.50 -0.69
CA LEU A 78 -6.36 6.81 0.57
C LEU A 78 -5.03 6.05 0.75
N LEU A 79 -4.90 4.88 0.12
CA LEU A 79 -3.70 4.04 0.14
C LEU A 79 -2.79 4.28 -1.07
N GLU A 80 -2.71 5.52 -1.56
CA GLU A 80 -1.90 5.90 -2.72
C GLU A 80 -0.46 5.40 -2.67
N PHE A 81 0.16 5.49 -1.48
CA PHE A 81 1.53 5.07 -1.24
C PHE A 81 1.63 3.69 -0.56
N GLY A 82 0.50 3.10 -0.15
CA GLY A 82 0.44 1.81 0.54
C GLY A 82 1.45 1.71 1.68
N VAL A 83 2.22 0.63 1.74
CA VAL A 83 3.28 0.42 2.75
C VAL A 83 4.66 0.95 2.34
N TYR A 84 4.77 1.66 1.21
CA TYR A 84 6.06 2.12 0.66
C TYR A 84 6.88 2.97 1.64
N PRO A 85 6.34 4.03 2.26
CA PRO A 85 7.14 4.91 3.13
C PRO A 85 7.59 4.20 4.42
N ILE A 86 6.84 3.18 4.85
CA ILE A 86 7.17 2.35 6.01
C ILE A 86 8.40 1.48 5.69
N ILE A 87 8.36 0.76 4.57
CA ILE A 87 9.47 -0.10 4.12
C ILE A 87 10.70 0.75 3.80
N SER A 88 10.53 1.86 3.07
CA SER A 88 11.62 2.76 2.72
C SER A 88 12.35 3.30 3.94
N SER A 89 11.61 3.76 4.96
CA SER A 89 12.19 4.27 6.20
C SER A 89 12.94 3.20 6.98
N ALA A 90 12.38 1.99 7.05
CA ALA A 90 13.05 0.85 7.69
C ALA A 90 14.37 0.52 6.98
N LEU A 91 14.38 0.48 5.64
CA LEU A 91 15.56 0.20 4.84
C LEU A 91 16.65 1.28 5.01
N ILE A 92 16.27 2.56 5.01
CA ILE A 92 17.20 3.68 5.22
C ILE A 92 17.86 3.57 6.60
N LEU A 93 17.07 3.35 7.65
CA LEU A 93 17.60 3.25 9.01
C LEU A 93 18.40 1.97 9.23
N GLN A 94 18.00 0.85 8.63
CA GLN A 94 18.78 -0.40 8.63
C GLN A 94 20.12 -0.21 7.93
N LEU A 95 20.17 0.50 6.80
CA LEU A 95 21.41 0.83 6.11
C LEU A 95 22.32 1.71 6.98
N LEU A 96 21.78 2.75 7.61
CA LEU A 96 22.55 3.63 8.50
C LEU A 96 23.09 2.90 9.74
N ALA A 97 22.33 1.95 10.28
CA ALA A 97 22.78 1.07 11.36
C ALA A 97 23.87 0.10 10.87
N GLY A 98 23.71 -0.47 9.67
CA GLY A 98 24.68 -1.38 9.05
C GLY A 98 26.01 -0.70 8.72
N LEU A 99 25.98 0.55 8.26
CA LEU A 99 27.15 1.41 8.04
C LEU A 99 27.78 1.92 9.33
N LYS A 100 27.21 1.58 10.50
CA LYS A 100 27.64 2.02 11.84
C LYS A 100 27.68 3.54 12.03
N ILE A 101 26.96 4.28 11.18
CA ILE A 101 26.74 5.73 11.34
C ILE A 101 25.86 5.95 12.58
N ILE A 102 24.82 5.13 12.73
CA ILE A 102 23.99 5.07 13.93
C ILE A 102 24.37 3.80 14.69
N LYS A 103 24.85 3.95 15.93
CA LYS A 103 25.14 2.82 16.81
C LYS A 103 23.87 2.43 17.56
N VAL A 104 23.25 1.32 17.16
CA VAL A 104 22.06 0.77 17.80
C VAL A 104 22.40 -0.62 18.33
N ASN A 105 22.14 -0.88 19.61
CA ASN A 105 22.31 -2.21 20.17
C ASN A 105 20.97 -2.95 20.22
N PHE A 106 20.69 -3.78 19.23
CA PHE A 106 19.45 -4.58 19.19
C PHE A 106 19.31 -5.63 20.31
N LYS A 107 20.31 -5.78 21.20
CA LYS A 107 20.18 -6.61 22.41
C LYS A 107 19.55 -5.85 23.58
N VAL A 108 19.50 -4.53 23.52
CA VAL A 108 18.92 -3.68 24.57
C VAL A 108 17.50 -3.32 24.14
N ASP A 109 16.50 -3.66 24.93
CA ASP A 109 15.09 -3.44 24.58
C ASP A 109 14.78 -1.97 24.31
N LYS A 110 15.31 -1.07 25.13
CA LYS A 110 15.18 0.38 24.95
C LYS A 110 15.70 0.87 23.59
N ASP A 111 16.82 0.34 23.11
CA ASP A 111 17.39 0.72 21.82
C ASP A 111 16.53 0.21 20.65
N ARG A 112 15.86 -0.93 20.81
CA ARG A 112 14.92 -1.49 19.82
C ARG A 112 13.66 -0.64 19.71
N GLU A 113 13.07 -0.26 20.85
CA GLU A 113 11.89 0.61 20.92
C GLU A 113 12.17 1.98 20.28
N LEU A 114 13.34 2.55 20.59
CA LEU A 114 13.78 3.81 20.00
C LEU A 114 13.99 3.70 18.49
N PHE A 115 14.57 2.59 18.00
CA PHE A 115 14.72 2.34 16.57
C PHE A 115 13.37 2.19 15.84
N GLN A 116 12.41 1.51 16.46
CA GLN A 116 11.06 1.37 15.91
C GLN A 116 10.33 2.71 15.86
N SER A 117 10.43 3.50 16.92
CA SER A 117 9.85 4.85 16.99
C SER A 117 10.47 5.80 15.97
N LEU A 118 11.79 5.73 15.79
CA LEU A 118 12.51 6.47 14.75
C LEU A 118 12.03 6.08 13.35
N THR A 119 11.86 4.78 13.09
CA THR A 119 11.35 4.27 11.81
C THR A 119 9.96 4.82 11.50
N LYS A 120 9.08 4.86 12.50
CA LYS A 120 7.74 5.43 12.37
C LYS A 120 7.78 6.92 12.06
N LEU A 121 8.60 7.68 12.79
CA LEU A 121 8.74 9.12 12.55
C LEU A 121 9.22 9.40 11.12
N PHE A 122 10.25 8.67 10.68
CA PHE A 122 10.74 8.78 9.30
C PHE A 122 9.67 8.41 8.27
N ALA A 123 8.86 7.37 8.54
CA ALA A 123 7.77 6.98 7.66
C ALA A 123 6.74 8.11 7.51
N ILE A 124 6.30 8.74 8.60
CA ILE A 124 5.34 9.86 8.57
C ILE A 124 5.91 11.06 7.81
N VAL A 125 7.18 11.41 8.05
CA VAL A 125 7.86 12.47 7.32
C VAL A 125 7.94 12.15 5.82
N GLN A 126 8.25 10.89 5.48
CA GLN A 126 8.32 10.43 4.10
C GLN A 126 6.94 10.48 3.42
N TYR A 127 5.85 10.10 4.11
CA TYR A 127 4.48 10.29 3.60
C TYR A 127 4.19 11.76 3.30
N PHE A 128 4.54 12.67 4.21
CA PHE A 128 4.33 14.10 4.01
C PHE A 128 5.10 14.63 2.79
N ILE A 129 6.37 14.23 2.64
CA ILE A 129 7.20 14.63 1.50
C ILE A 129 6.61 14.09 0.19
N LEU A 130 6.28 12.79 0.14
CA LEU A 130 5.74 12.15 -1.06
C LEU A 130 4.37 12.71 -1.46
N ALA A 131 3.48 12.97 -0.49
CA ALA A 131 2.19 13.58 -0.74
C ALA A 131 2.35 14.96 -1.39
N ASN A 132 3.29 15.78 -0.91
CA ASN A 132 3.58 17.07 -1.55
C ASN A 132 4.14 16.88 -2.97
N ILE A 133 5.10 15.97 -3.17
CA ILE A 133 5.68 15.70 -4.50
C ILE A 133 4.60 15.29 -5.51
N PHE A 134 3.67 14.41 -5.13
CA PHE A 134 2.59 13.95 -6.01
C PHE A 134 1.54 15.02 -6.32
N ILE A 135 1.26 15.91 -5.36
CA ILE A 135 0.36 17.04 -5.60
C ILE A 135 1.03 18.06 -6.54
N PHE A 136 2.28 18.42 -6.28
CA PHE A 136 3.01 19.40 -7.10
C PHE A 136 3.42 18.88 -8.48
N SER A 137 3.51 17.56 -8.67
CA SER A 137 3.74 16.96 -9.99
C SER A 137 2.53 17.08 -10.94
N GLY A 138 1.37 17.46 -10.42
CA GLY A 138 0.12 17.55 -11.18
C GLY A 138 -0.57 16.21 -11.41
N TYR A 139 -0.16 15.14 -10.71
CA TYR A 139 -0.79 13.81 -10.82
C TYR A 139 -2.30 13.83 -10.48
N TYR A 140 -2.70 14.71 -9.57
CA TYR A 140 -4.10 14.90 -9.17
C TYR A 140 -4.83 16.02 -9.93
N GLY A 141 -4.16 16.67 -10.89
CA GLY A 141 -4.66 17.82 -11.64
C GLY A 141 -3.87 19.10 -11.33
N PHE A 142 -3.88 20.04 -12.27
CA PHE A 142 -3.14 21.32 -12.17
C PHE A 142 -4.00 22.45 -11.56
N ASP A 143 -5.32 22.35 -11.64
CA ASP A 143 -6.28 23.39 -11.19
C ASP A 143 -6.80 23.14 -9.77
N LEU A 144 -5.90 22.80 -8.83
CA LEU A 144 -6.27 22.55 -7.43
C LEU A 144 -6.27 23.84 -6.62
N THR A 145 -7.39 24.10 -5.92
CA THR A 145 -7.49 25.21 -4.96
C THR A 145 -6.57 24.94 -3.75
N PRO A 146 -5.97 25.96 -3.09
CA PRO A 146 -5.14 25.75 -1.90
C PRO A 146 -5.82 24.92 -0.79
N VAL A 147 -7.14 25.05 -0.65
CA VAL A 147 -7.95 24.25 0.29
C VAL A 147 -7.96 22.76 -0.11
N GLN A 148 -8.09 22.44 -1.40
CA GLN A 148 -8.06 21.07 -1.89
C GLN A 148 -6.69 20.43 -1.71
N ILE A 149 -5.62 21.19 -1.96
CA ILE A 149 -4.24 20.74 -1.73
C ILE A 149 -4.04 20.35 -0.26
N LEU A 150 -4.48 21.20 0.67
CA LEU A 150 -4.37 20.94 2.10
C LEU A 150 -5.18 19.70 2.52
N VAL A 151 -6.41 19.57 2.01
CA VAL A 151 -7.29 18.43 2.30
C VAL A 151 -6.74 17.13 1.72
N LEU A 152 -6.15 17.14 0.52
CA LEU A 152 -5.50 15.97 -0.08
C LEU A 152 -4.26 15.56 0.72
N ASN A 153 -3.42 16.52 1.09
CA ASN A 153 -2.21 16.24 1.86
C ASN A 153 -2.55 15.62 3.23
N LEU A 154 -3.52 16.20 3.93
CA LEU A 154 -3.96 15.70 5.24
C LEU A 154 -4.59 14.31 5.16
N GLN A 155 -5.38 14.02 4.12
CA GLN A 155 -5.93 12.69 3.88
C GLN A 155 -4.84 11.65 3.63
N LEU A 156 -3.88 11.94 2.75
CA LEU A 156 -2.81 11.01 2.39
C LEU A 156 -1.88 10.72 3.58
N VAL A 157 -1.50 11.76 4.31
CA VAL A 157 -0.67 11.60 5.52
C VAL A 157 -1.44 10.90 6.63
N GLY A 158 -2.72 11.25 6.84
CA GLY A 158 -3.58 10.60 7.83
C GLY A 158 -3.80 9.12 7.54
N ALA A 159 -4.07 8.76 6.28
CA ALA A 159 -4.17 7.37 5.83
C ALA A 159 -2.84 6.64 5.97
N GLY A 160 -1.71 7.30 5.67
CA GLY A 160 -0.37 6.75 5.89
C GLY A 160 -0.09 6.44 7.36
N VAL A 161 -0.43 7.35 8.28
CA VAL A 161 -0.33 7.12 9.74
C VAL A 161 -1.19 5.93 10.14
N PHE A 162 -2.43 5.86 9.65
CA PHE A 162 -3.34 4.76 9.94
C PHE A 162 -2.80 3.41 9.45
N ALA A 163 -2.30 3.34 8.21
CA ALA A 163 -1.66 2.14 7.67
C ALA A 163 -0.43 1.71 8.48
N THR A 164 0.35 2.68 8.97
CA THR A 164 1.52 2.43 9.83
C THR A 164 1.09 1.83 11.17
N LEU A 165 0.01 2.33 11.77
CA LEU A 165 -0.54 1.78 13.01
C LEU A 165 -1.10 0.37 12.82
N LEU A 166 -1.79 0.10 11.70
CA LEU A 166 -2.28 -1.25 11.38
C LEU A 166 -1.14 -2.27 11.27
N ALA A 167 -0.06 -1.90 10.59
CA ALA A 167 1.12 -2.76 10.50
C ALA A 167 1.74 -3.00 11.91
N GLU A 168 1.79 -1.96 12.73
CA GLU A 168 2.33 -2.02 14.09
C GLU A 168 1.50 -2.90 15.03
N VAL A 169 0.16 -2.91 14.91
CA VAL A 169 -0.71 -3.82 15.68
C VAL A 169 -0.26 -5.27 15.48
N ILE A 170 -0.03 -5.68 14.22
CA ILE A 170 0.42 -7.03 13.93
C ILE A 170 1.84 -7.25 14.46
N ASP A 171 2.76 -6.30 14.23
CA ASP A 171 4.16 -6.40 14.65
C ASP A 171 4.35 -6.45 16.19
N LYS A 172 3.45 -5.83 16.97
CA LYS A 172 3.47 -5.88 18.45
C LYS A 172 2.99 -7.20 19.04
N GLY A 173 2.55 -8.14 18.19
CA GLY A 173 2.21 -9.51 18.58
C GLY A 173 0.71 -9.79 18.70
N PHE A 174 -0.14 -8.85 18.28
CA PHE A 174 -1.59 -9.11 18.13
C PHE A 174 -1.88 -10.02 16.94
N GLY A 175 -1.03 -10.00 15.90
CA GLY A 175 -1.20 -10.85 14.72
C GLY A 175 -0.08 -11.86 14.50
N PHE A 176 -0.13 -12.51 13.35
CA PHE A 176 0.94 -13.39 12.87
C PHE A 176 1.89 -12.67 11.91
N ALA A 177 3.13 -13.15 11.87
CA ALA A 177 4.17 -12.63 11.00
C ALA A 177 4.39 -11.11 11.21
N SER A 178 4.98 -10.44 10.22
CA SER A 178 5.09 -8.99 10.23
C SER A 178 3.85 -8.37 9.57
N GLY A 179 3.36 -7.26 10.13
CA GLY A 179 2.20 -6.54 9.62
C GLY A 179 2.38 -6.06 8.18
N ILE A 180 3.56 -5.56 7.85
CA ILE A 180 3.91 -5.12 6.49
C ILE A 180 3.80 -6.29 5.50
N MET A 181 4.33 -7.46 5.87
CA MET A 181 4.27 -8.65 5.03
C MET A 181 2.85 -9.19 4.89
N ALA A 182 2.07 -9.21 5.98
CA ALA A 182 0.68 -9.65 5.96
C ALA A 182 -0.18 -8.79 5.02
N ILE A 183 -0.05 -7.46 5.13
CA ILE A 183 -0.74 -6.50 4.26
C ILE A 183 -0.32 -6.66 2.79
N ASN A 184 0.98 -6.81 2.53
CA ASN A 184 1.47 -6.97 1.16
C ASN A 184 0.94 -8.24 0.50
N THR A 185 1.04 -9.37 1.19
CA THR A 185 0.51 -10.65 0.71
C THR A 185 -0.99 -10.59 0.46
N LEU A 186 -1.76 -9.89 1.31
CA LEU A 186 -3.19 -9.71 1.14
C LEU A 186 -3.52 -8.95 -0.16
N VAL A 187 -2.83 -7.84 -0.43
CA VAL A 187 -3.07 -7.06 -1.66
C VAL A 187 -2.63 -7.81 -2.91
N ILE A 188 -1.46 -8.45 -2.88
CA ILE A 188 -1.00 -9.28 -4.02
C ILE A 188 -2.00 -10.40 -4.30
N ALA A 189 -2.50 -11.09 -3.27
CA ALA A 189 -3.51 -12.13 -3.43
C ALA A 189 -4.84 -11.56 -3.98
N THR A 190 -5.23 -10.37 -3.55
CA THR A 190 -6.44 -9.70 -4.04
C THR A 190 -6.32 -9.37 -5.53
N ASN A 191 -5.20 -8.78 -5.94
CA ASN A 191 -4.94 -8.42 -7.33
C ASN A 191 -4.86 -9.67 -8.21
N PHE A 192 -4.18 -10.72 -7.74
CA PHE A 192 -4.15 -12.01 -8.43
C PHE A 192 -5.55 -12.61 -8.66
N VAL A 193 -6.42 -12.56 -7.65
CA VAL A 193 -7.81 -13.02 -7.80
C VAL A 193 -8.60 -12.13 -8.76
N ALA A 194 -8.39 -10.81 -8.72
CA ALA A 194 -9.03 -9.87 -9.63
C ALA A 194 -8.60 -10.09 -11.09
N ASP A 195 -7.32 -10.38 -11.33
CA ASP A 195 -6.77 -10.60 -12.67
C ASP A 195 -7.23 -11.94 -13.28
N ILE A 196 -7.47 -12.96 -12.47
CA ILE A 196 -7.95 -14.27 -12.94
C ILE A 196 -9.48 -14.32 -13.03
N PHE A 197 -10.17 -13.91 -11.96
CA PHE A 197 -11.61 -14.07 -11.77
C PHE A 197 -12.39 -12.74 -11.87
N GLY A 198 -11.78 -11.66 -12.35
CA GLY A 198 -12.44 -10.38 -12.55
C GLY A 198 -13.68 -10.49 -13.44
N VAL A 199 -14.86 -10.26 -12.86
CA VAL A 199 -16.16 -10.33 -13.56
C VAL A 199 -16.55 -8.97 -14.17
N THR A 200 -15.80 -7.92 -13.84
CA THR A 200 -15.97 -6.56 -14.36
C THR A 200 -15.82 -6.57 -15.88
N GLN A 201 -16.82 -6.02 -16.56
CA GLN A 201 -16.86 -5.93 -18.01
C GLN A 201 -16.39 -4.56 -18.45
N ILE A 202 -15.33 -4.52 -19.26
CA ILE A 202 -14.75 -3.29 -19.79
C ILE A 202 -15.12 -3.22 -21.27
N LYS A 203 -15.60 -2.06 -21.71
CA LYS A 203 -15.88 -1.81 -23.13
C LYS A 203 -14.55 -1.58 -23.83
N VAL A 204 -14.24 -2.44 -24.80
CA VAL A 204 -12.95 -2.45 -25.50
C VAL A 204 -13.03 -1.67 -26.82
N ASP A 205 -14.23 -1.51 -27.38
CA ASP A 205 -14.41 -0.95 -28.71
C ASP A 205 -15.56 0.08 -28.78
N GLU A 206 -15.49 0.99 -29.76
CA GLU A 206 -16.59 1.95 -30.05
C GLU A 206 -17.86 1.22 -30.51
N GLU A 207 -17.72 -0.02 -30.98
CA GLU A 207 -18.81 -0.94 -31.37
C GLU A 207 -19.54 -1.59 -30.18
N GLY A 208 -19.12 -1.30 -28.94
CA GLY A 208 -19.84 -1.69 -27.73
C GLY A 208 -19.56 -3.12 -27.24
N HIS A 209 -18.51 -3.78 -27.75
CA HIS A 209 -18.06 -5.08 -27.26
C HIS A 209 -17.47 -4.98 -25.86
N THR A 210 -18.00 -5.79 -24.94
CA THR A 210 -17.54 -5.88 -23.55
C THR A 210 -16.72 -7.15 -23.35
N GLU A 211 -15.51 -6.99 -22.83
CA GLU A 211 -14.69 -8.13 -22.41
C GLU A 211 -14.52 -8.13 -20.89
N PRO A 212 -14.51 -9.31 -20.23
CA PRO A 212 -14.26 -9.39 -18.81
C PRO A 212 -12.78 -9.08 -18.51
N GLN A 213 -12.55 -8.43 -17.38
CA GLN A 213 -11.21 -8.13 -16.86
C GLN A 213 -10.44 -9.42 -16.55
N GLY A 214 -11.12 -10.43 -16.00
CA GLY A 214 -10.53 -11.71 -15.61
C GLY A 214 -10.09 -12.54 -16.81
N SER A 215 -8.82 -12.93 -16.84
CA SER A 215 -8.22 -13.71 -17.93
C SER A 215 -8.86 -15.10 -18.08
N LEU A 216 -9.18 -15.77 -16.96
CA LEU A 216 -9.83 -17.09 -16.97
C LEU A 216 -11.32 -16.99 -17.34
N ILE A 217 -12.01 -15.95 -16.87
CA ILE A 217 -13.41 -15.71 -17.22
C ILE A 217 -13.53 -15.40 -18.71
N ASN A 218 -12.60 -14.61 -19.26
CA ASN A 218 -12.54 -14.34 -20.70
C ASN A 218 -12.36 -15.64 -21.50
N LEU A 219 -11.45 -16.52 -21.07
CA LEU A 219 -11.23 -17.80 -21.71
C LEU A 219 -12.51 -18.67 -21.71
N ILE A 220 -13.17 -18.80 -20.55
CA ILE A 220 -14.41 -19.58 -20.41
C ILE A 220 -15.54 -18.97 -21.26
N GLN A 221 -15.66 -17.64 -21.28
CA GLN A 221 -16.65 -16.94 -22.10
C GLN A 221 -16.35 -17.11 -23.58
N GLY A 222 -15.09 -17.07 -24.00
CA GLY A 222 -14.63 -17.33 -25.36
C GLY A 222 -14.97 -18.74 -25.84
N PHE A 223 -14.82 -19.76 -24.99
CA PHE A 223 -15.27 -21.13 -25.31
C PHE A 223 -16.78 -21.25 -25.46
N ARG A 224 -17.56 -20.41 -24.77
CA ARG A 224 -19.04 -20.41 -24.83
C ARG A 224 -19.60 -19.48 -25.91
N ALA A 225 -18.81 -18.52 -26.38
CA ALA A 225 -19.21 -17.52 -27.34
C ALA A 225 -19.39 -18.12 -28.73
N LYS A 226 -20.59 -17.99 -29.29
CA LYS A 226 -20.95 -18.56 -30.61
C LYS A 226 -20.31 -17.84 -31.80
N HIS A 227 -19.64 -16.70 -31.58
CA HIS A 227 -19.20 -15.75 -32.61
C HIS A 227 -17.67 -15.66 -32.80
N ARG A 228 -16.86 -16.33 -31.96
CA ARG A 228 -15.39 -16.40 -32.11
C ARG A 228 -14.96 -17.84 -32.33
N THR A 229 -13.90 -18.04 -33.13
CA THR A 229 -13.30 -19.37 -33.28
C THR A 229 -12.58 -19.75 -31.98
N ILE A 230 -12.61 -21.03 -31.60
CA ILE A 230 -11.99 -21.51 -30.35
C ILE A 230 -10.50 -21.15 -30.27
N LEU A 231 -9.76 -21.28 -31.38
CA LEU A 231 -8.34 -20.92 -31.46
C LEU A 231 -8.12 -19.41 -31.29
N GLU A 232 -8.99 -18.58 -31.86
CA GLU A 232 -8.90 -17.12 -31.77
C GLU A 232 -9.22 -16.64 -30.34
N SER A 233 -10.16 -17.29 -29.66
CA SER A 233 -10.47 -16.99 -28.26
C SER A 233 -9.36 -17.40 -27.30
N VAL A 234 -8.69 -18.53 -27.57
CA VAL A 234 -7.51 -18.96 -26.80
C VAL A 234 -6.35 -18.00 -27.04
N VAL A 235 -6.01 -17.69 -28.31
CA VAL A 235 -4.91 -16.77 -28.62
C VAL A 235 -5.18 -15.38 -28.05
N ASN A 236 -6.40 -14.87 -28.15
CA ASN A 236 -6.78 -13.58 -27.57
C ASN A 236 -6.70 -13.61 -26.03
N SER A 237 -7.17 -14.67 -25.36
CA SER A 237 -7.05 -14.78 -23.89
C SER A 237 -5.61 -14.85 -23.38
N PHE A 238 -4.68 -15.33 -24.21
CA PHE A 238 -3.25 -15.41 -23.87
C PHE A 238 -2.47 -14.14 -24.26
N ASN A 239 -2.87 -13.42 -25.32
CA ASN A 239 -2.17 -12.24 -25.86
C ASN A 239 -3.03 -10.97 -25.79
N ARG A 240 -3.46 -10.58 -24.59
CA ARG A 240 -4.14 -9.28 -24.36
C ARG A 240 -3.11 -8.24 -23.95
N ASP A 241 -3.10 -7.11 -24.65
CA ASP A 241 -2.20 -5.98 -24.37
C ASP A 241 -2.81 -4.97 -23.37
N TYR A 242 -4.14 -4.90 -23.27
CA TYR A 242 -4.86 -3.88 -22.51
C TYR A 242 -5.61 -4.42 -21.28
N LEU A 243 -5.65 -5.74 -21.09
CA LEU A 243 -6.30 -6.43 -19.96
C LEU A 243 -5.46 -7.62 -19.49
N PRO A 244 -5.65 -8.09 -18.24
CA PRO A 244 -4.95 -9.28 -17.74
C PRO A 244 -5.11 -10.47 -18.69
N ASN A 245 -3.98 -11.13 -18.95
CA ASN A 245 -3.88 -12.29 -19.82
C ASN A 245 -3.40 -13.52 -19.02
N LEU A 246 -3.31 -14.68 -19.64
CA LEU A 246 -2.91 -15.93 -18.96
C LEU A 246 -1.39 -16.14 -18.89
N THR A 247 -0.60 -15.23 -19.45
CA THR A 247 0.88 -15.35 -19.53
C THR A 247 1.62 -14.39 -18.59
N SER A 248 0.96 -13.31 -18.15
CA SER A 248 1.51 -12.25 -17.29
C SER A 248 0.66 -12.03 -16.05
#